data_AF-A0A3Q2GMH0-F1
#
_entry.id   AF-A0A3Q2GMH0-F1
#
_cell.length_a   1.000
_cell.length_b   1.000
_cell.length_c   1.000
_cell.angle_alpha   90.00
_cell.angle_beta   90.00
_cell.angle_gamma   90.00
#
_symmetry.space_group_name_H-M   'P 1'
#
loop_
_entity.id
_entity.type
_entity.pdbx_description
1 polymer ?
#
loop_
_entity_poly.entity_id
_entity_poly.type
_entity_poly.pdbx_seq_one_letter_code
_entity_poly.pdbx_strand_id
1 'polypeptide(L)'
;LLLPPLRENDTHCLSFQFYQVGGREGAAPATLNIYIKENNSPLGIPISNSSGPAYHIWKGVELAVSIFWPNSYQVKHPDTQPAHHTPHPLHIKAVEVNAGQTATFQCTVNGQPQGNPLLYLQGMGGRLAVAKETKVVNSRRYVAVFDVMNTTKGDTGRYRCIAQSERGVGVSSYAELTVKREYWPLIADASTHQECFLFLHSLCHVWALGRFWFQVEYRTMSGMLIDTTPVDKPDHKIGHLDPDTEYEISVLLTRPLDGGTGNPGPPLRAKTKCAGEWTVAVPADRWFLVSSGAINAKLC
;
A
#
# COMPACT_ATOMS: atom_id res chain seq x y z
N LEU A 1 29.61 -24.26 -2.13
CA LEU A 1 28.82 -25.23 -2.90
C LEU A 1 27.42 -24.67 -3.12
N LEU A 2 26.79 -24.88 -4.28
CA LEU A 2 25.37 -24.58 -4.53
C LEU A 2 24.63 -25.91 -4.56
N LEU A 3 23.59 -26.05 -3.74
CA LEU A 3 22.68 -27.19 -3.81
C LEU A 3 21.88 -27.12 -5.13
N PRO A 4 21.50 -28.28 -5.71
CA PRO A 4 20.61 -28.31 -6.86
C PRO A 4 19.28 -27.60 -6.53
N PRO A 5 18.57 -27.06 -7.54
CA PRO A 5 17.27 -26.44 -7.31
C PRO A 5 16.29 -27.46 -6.72
N LEU A 6 15.82 -27.18 -5.51
CA LEU A 6 14.84 -27.99 -4.78
C LEU A 6 13.43 -27.60 -5.23
N ARG A 7 12.58 -28.60 -5.43
CA ARG A 7 11.19 -28.49 -5.92
C ARG A 7 10.30 -29.42 -5.10
N GLU A 8 10.15 -29.08 -3.84
CA GLU A 8 9.40 -29.89 -2.90
C GLU A 8 7.90 -29.54 -2.94
N ASN A 9 7.05 -30.55 -2.81
CA ASN A 9 5.60 -30.39 -2.68
C ASN A 9 5.16 -30.30 -1.22
N ASP A 10 5.87 -31.00 -0.34
CA ASP A 10 5.56 -31.10 1.09
C ASP A 10 6.47 -30.20 1.93
N THR A 11 6.02 -29.92 3.16
CA THR A 11 6.84 -29.20 4.15
C THR A 11 8.08 -30.03 4.49
N HIS A 12 9.26 -29.41 4.37
CA HIS A 12 10.55 -30.05 4.57
C HIS A 12 11.51 -29.08 5.26
N CYS A 13 12.60 -29.63 5.78
CA CYS A 13 13.67 -28.88 6.46
C CYS A 13 15.02 -29.31 5.92
N LEU A 14 15.94 -28.35 5.85
CA LEU A 14 17.35 -28.57 5.52
C LEU A 14 18.18 -28.29 6.77
N SER A 15 19.13 -29.12 7.14
CA SER A 15 19.90 -29.04 8.38
C SER A 15 21.35 -29.35 8.10
N PHE A 16 22.27 -28.43 8.30
CA PHE A 16 23.67 -28.66 7.94
C PHE A 16 24.57 -28.38 9.11
N GLN A 17 25.69 -29.10 9.15
CA GLN A 17 26.71 -28.89 10.15
C GLN A 17 27.88 -28.18 9.50
N PHE A 18 28.34 -27.09 10.12
CA PHE A 18 29.55 -26.41 9.70
C PHE A 18 30.54 -26.34 10.85
N TYR A 19 31.81 -26.41 10.48
CA TYR A 19 32.93 -26.27 11.40
C TYR A 19 33.66 -24.97 11.08
N GLN A 20 33.75 -24.07 12.04
CA GLN A 20 34.33 -22.74 11.86
C GLN A 20 35.73 -22.70 12.46
N VAL A 21 36.74 -22.95 11.63
CA VAL A 21 38.14 -22.91 12.06
C VAL A 21 38.52 -21.45 12.37
N GLY A 22 39.07 -21.23 13.56
CA GLY A 22 39.66 -19.94 13.90
C GLY A 22 40.80 -19.57 12.97
N GLY A 23 40.74 -18.36 12.43
CA GLY A 23 41.93 -17.74 11.86
C GLY A 23 42.99 -17.55 12.95
N ARG A 24 44.28 -17.63 12.57
CA ARG A 24 45.41 -17.27 13.45
C ARG A 24 45.16 -15.89 14.07
N GLU A 25 45.72 -15.63 15.26
CA GLU A 25 45.65 -14.32 15.93
C GLU A 25 45.84 -13.17 14.92
N GLY A 26 44.82 -12.32 14.78
CA GLY A 26 44.80 -11.20 13.83
C GLY A 26 44.04 -11.44 12.51
N ALA A 27 43.54 -12.65 12.23
CA ALA A 27 42.73 -12.92 11.05
C ALA A 27 41.24 -12.63 11.28
N ALA A 28 40.59 -12.04 10.27
CA ALA A 28 39.16 -11.69 10.32
C ALA A 28 38.28 -12.94 10.62
N PRO A 29 37.23 -12.81 11.46
CA PRO A 29 36.34 -13.92 11.78
C PRO A 29 35.69 -14.44 10.50
N ALA A 30 35.74 -15.76 10.28
CA ALA A 30 35.11 -16.40 9.13
C ALA A 30 33.59 -16.12 9.16
N THR A 31 33.04 -15.47 8.13
CA THR A 31 31.59 -15.21 8.08
C THR A 31 30.89 -16.29 7.27
N LEU A 32 29.89 -16.96 7.87
CA LEU A 32 29.04 -17.88 7.13
C LEU A 32 27.79 -17.15 6.65
N ASN A 33 27.67 -17.02 5.33
CA ASN A 33 26.50 -16.42 4.67
C ASN A 33 25.72 -17.49 3.93
N ILE A 34 24.46 -17.67 4.31
CA ILE A 34 23.53 -18.60 3.65
C ILE A 34 22.58 -17.80 2.77
N TYR A 35 22.40 -18.25 1.53
CA TYR A 35 21.51 -17.60 0.56
C TYR A 35 20.44 -18.58 0.09
N ILE A 36 19.21 -18.08 -0.02
CA ILE A 36 18.08 -18.78 -0.65
C ILE A 36 17.67 -17.96 -1.87
N LYS A 37 17.70 -18.61 -3.03
CA LYS A 37 17.36 -18.03 -4.33
C LYS A 37 16.10 -18.70 -4.88
N GLU A 38 15.03 -17.95 -5.09
CA GLU A 38 13.75 -18.44 -5.65
C GLU A 38 13.72 -18.30 -7.19
N ASN A 39 13.33 -19.34 -7.92
CA ASN A 39 13.04 -19.33 -9.36
C ASN A 39 14.09 -18.60 -10.22
N ASN A 40 15.36 -18.96 -10.08
CA ASN A 40 16.46 -18.31 -10.79
C ASN A 40 16.64 -16.80 -10.58
N SER A 41 15.94 -16.18 -9.61
CA SER A 41 16.10 -14.77 -9.20
C SER A 41 17.56 -14.41 -8.88
N PRO A 42 17.95 -13.12 -8.93
CA PRO A 42 19.28 -12.69 -8.47
C PRO A 42 19.55 -13.16 -7.03
N LEU A 43 20.83 -13.38 -6.70
CA LEU A 43 21.23 -13.68 -5.33
C LEU A 43 20.85 -12.48 -4.45
N GLY A 44 19.88 -12.68 -3.56
CA GLY A 44 19.44 -11.65 -2.62
C GLY A 44 20.40 -11.50 -1.44
N ILE A 45 19.91 -10.86 -0.39
CA ILE A 45 20.62 -10.66 0.88
C ILE A 45 20.71 -12.01 1.63
N PRO A 46 21.83 -12.32 2.31
CA PRO A 46 21.94 -13.55 3.08
C PRO A 46 20.85 -13.63 4.17
N ILE A 47 20.32 -14.84 4.39
CA ILE A 47 19.30 -15.11 5.41
C ILE A 47 19.89 -15.30 6.82
N SER A 48 21.18 -15.59 6.89
CA SER A 48 21.95 -15.73 8.12
C SER A 48 23.38 -15.27 7.86
N ASN A 49 23.89 -14.49 8.81
CA ASN A 49 25.28 -14.03 8.86
C ASN A 49 25.81 -14.40 10.25
N SER A 50 26.40 -15.59 10.39
CA SER A 50 27.08 -15.95 11.62
C SER A 50 28.52 -15.47 11.55
N SER A 51 28.79 -14.30 12.13
CA SER A 51 30.11 -13.87 12.53
C SER A 51 30.30 -14.24 14.00
N GLY A 52 31.38 -14.94 14.33
CA GLY A 52 31.61 -15.42 15.68
C GLY A 52 33.08 -15.78 15.90
N PRO A 53 33.52 -15.84 17.17
CA PRO A 53 34.86 -16.33 17.48
C PRO A 53 35.04 -17.75 16.97
N ALA A 54 36.30 -18.13 16.73
CA ALA A 54 36.70 -19.47 16.38
C ALA A 54 36.07 -20.51 17.32
N TYR A 55 35.06 -21.23 16.85
CA TYR A 55 34.46 -22.31 17.61
C TYR A 55 35.09 -23.61 17.09
N HIS A 56 35.97 -24.24 17.88
CA HIS A 56 36.47 -25.60 17.62
C HIS A 56 35.39 -26.68 17.86
N ILE A 57 34.14 -26.39 17.49
CA ILE A 57 32.98 -27.24 17.67
C ILE A 57 32.12 -27.20 16.41
N TRP A 58 31.51 -28.33 16.07
CA TRP A 58 30.52 -28.41 14.99
C TRP A 58 29.25 -27.67 15.42
N LYS A 59 28.77 -26.75 14.58
CA LYS A 59 27.45 -26.11 14.75
C LYS A 59 26.49 -26.62 13.69
N GLY A 60 25.34 -27.12 14.16
CA GLY A 60 24.18 -27.40 13.32
C GLY A 60 23.36 -26.13 13.09
N VAL A 61 22.90 -25.93 11.85
CA VAL A 61 21.90 -24.92 11.48
C VAL A 61 20.79 -25.59 10.69
N GLU A 62 19.56 -25.33 11.11
CA GLU A 62 18.35 -25.77 10.41
C GLU A 62 17.72 -24.62 9.62
N LEU A 63 17.18 -24.93 8.44
CA LEU A 63 16.46 -24.04 7.54
C LEU A 63 15.11 -24.64 7.19
N ALA A 64 14.06 -23.90 7.51
CA ALA A 64 12.70 -24.19 7.07
C ALA A 64 12.34 -23.24 5.92
N VAL A 65 12.18 -23.78 4.70
CA VAL A 65 11.94 -22.97 3.49
C VAL A 65 10.55 -23.25 2.95
N SER A 66 9.68 -22.23 3.02
CA SER A 66 8.31 -22.32 2.49
C SER A 66 8.21 -21.81 1.06
N ILE A 67 8.98 -22.45 0.16
CA ILE A 67 8.90 -22.26 -1.29
C ILE A 67 8.65 -23.63 -1.90
N PHE A 68 7.42 -23.85 -2.38
CA PHE A 68 6.96 -25.14 -2.91
C PHE A 68 6.70 -25.06 -4.41
N TRP A 69 6.60 -26.23 -5.04
CA TRP A 69 6.19 -26.36 -6.43
C TRP A 69 4.88 -25.58 -6.69
N PRO A 70 4.74 -24.83 -7.81
CA PRO A 70 5.59 -24.81 -9.02
C PRO A 70 6.88 -23.98 -8.89
N ASN A 71 7.08 -23.30 -7.76
CA ASN A 71 8.30 -22.56 -7.50
C ASN A 71 9.43 -23.52 -7.07
N SER A 72 10.66 -23.10 -7.29
CA SER A 72 11.88 -23.81 -6.93
C SER A 72 12.83 -22.88 -6.21
N TYR A 73 13.66 -23.43 -5.32
CA TYR A 73 14.67 -22.62 -4.64
C TYR A 73 16.04 -23.30 -4.63
N GLN A 74 17.09 -22.49 -4.64
CA GLN A 74 18.49 -22.93 -4.54
C GLN A 74 19.10 -22.38 -3.26
N VAL A 75 19.79 -23.25 -2.54
CA VAL A 75 20.54 -22.89 -1.34
C VAL A 75 22.04 -22.89 -1.66
N LYS A 76 22.74 -21.83 -1.28
CA LYS A 76 24.20 -21.74 -1.41
C LYS A 76 24.85 -21.95 -0.04
N HIS A 77 25.27 -23.19 0.28
CA HIS A 77 25.97 -23.61 1.51
C HIS A 77 26.50 -25.07 1.38
N PRO A 78 27.50 -25.55 2.18
CA PRO A 78 27.82 -26.99 2.28
C PRO A 78 26.80 -27.83 3.09
N ASP A 79 26.37 -28.95 2.50
CA ASP A 79 25.69 -30.18 2.96
C ASP A 79 24.61 -30.19 4.06
N THR A 80 23.38 -30.54 3.65
CA THR A 80 22.12 -30.56 4.42
C THR A 80 21.53 -31.97 4.67
N GLN A 81 21.18 -32.31 5.92
CA GLN A 81 20.28 -33.34 6.48
C GLN A 81 18.88 -32.75 6.82
N PRO A 82 17.90 -33.47 7.40
CA PRO A 82 16.61 -32.91 7.84
C PRO A 82 16.57 -32.63 9.36
N ALA A 83 15.71 -31.71 9.81
CA ALA A 83 15.46 -31.49 11.24
C ALA A 83 14.06 -30.91 11.52
N HIS A 84 13.58 -31.03 12.77
CA HIS A 84 12.15 -30.96 13.09
C HIS A 84 11.72 -29.77 13.98
N HIS A 85 12.62 -28.88 14.42
CA HIS A 85 12.33 -27.94 15.52
C HIS A 85 12.43 -26.44 15.15
N THR A 86 12.58 -26.11 13.87
CA THR A 86 12.59 -24.72 13.40
C THR A 86 11.19 -24.14 13.21
N PRO A 87 10.98 -22.83 13.48
CA PRO A 87 9.74 -22.16 13.11
C PRO A 87 9.59 -22.18 11.59
N HIS A 88 8.40 -22.50 11.08
CA HIS A 88 8.11 -22.52 9.64
C HIS A 88 7.15 -21.39 9.27
N PRO A 89 7.65 -20.23 8.80
CA PRO A 89 6.82 -19.18 8.25
C PRO A 89 6.06 -19.66 7.02
N LEU A 90 4.75 -19.48 6.99
CA LEU A 90 3.90 -19.76 5.84
C LEU A 90 3.99 -18.63 4.81
N HIS A 91 3.40 -18.87 3.64
CA HIS A 91 3.28 -17.86 2.59
C HIS A 91 2.59 -16.59 3.09
N ILE A 92 3.24 -15.46 2.81
CA ILE A 92 2.70 -14.12 3.08
C ILE A 92 1.97 -13.59 1.85
N LYS A 93 1.01 -12.69 2.06
CA LYS A 93 0.19 -12.10 0.98
C LYS A 93 0.79 -10.80 0.47
N ALA A 94 0.53 -10.49 -0.80
CA ALA A 94 0.84 -9.19 -1.37
C ALA A 94 0.04 -8.09 -0.67
N VAL A 95 0.64 -6.90 -0.55
CA VAL A 95 0.06 -5.74 0.11
C VAL A 95 0.13 -4.55 -0.86
N GLU A 96 -1.00 -3.86 -1.04
CA GLU A 96 -1.08 -2.61 -1.78
C GLU A 96 -1.43 -1.49 -0.80
N VAL A 97 -0.73 -0.36 -0.88
CA VAL A 97 -1.02 0.84 -0.07
C VAL A 97 -0.79 2.12 -0.87
N ASN A 98 -1.41 3.20 -0.42
CA ASN A 98 -1.10 4.54 -0.89
C ASN A 98 0.21 5.05 -0.26
N ALA A 99 0.98 5.83 -1.00
CA ALA A 99 2.20 6.46 -0.47
C ALA A 99 1.90 7.28 0.80
N GLY A 100 2.82 7.25 1.77
CA GLY A 100 2.67 7.86 3.08
C GLY A 100 1.94 6.98 4.09
N GLN A 101 1.17 5.98 3.65
CA GLN A 101 0.48 5.06 4.54
C GLN A 101 1.39 3.94 5.03
N THR A 102 0.94 3.24 6.07
CA THR A 102 1.67 2.09 6.64
C THR A 102 1.23 0.79 5.96
N ALA A 103 2.18 0.06 5.38
CA ALA A 103 1.91 -1.28 4.85
C ALA A 103 2.04 -2.33 5.95
N THR A 104 0.98 -3.08 6.19
CA THR A 104 0.94 -4.12 7.23
C THR A 104 1.06 -5.51 6.61
N PHE A 105 2.14 -6.23 6.93
CA PHE A 105 2.33 -7.62 6.55
C PHE A 105 1.96 -8.55 7.70
N GLN A 106 1.25 -9.63 7.38
CA GLN A 106 0.92 -10.68 8.34
C GLN A 106 1.60 -11.99 7.91
N CYS A 107 2.39 -12.55 8.81
CA CYS A 107 3.12 -13.79 8.61
C CYS A 107 2.66 -14.82 9.63
N THR A 108 2.01 -15.87 9.14
CA THR A 108 1.65 -17.01 10.00
C THR A 108 2.85 -17.93 10.12
N VAL A 109 3.21 -18.33 11.33
CA VAL A 109 4.35 -19.21 11.60
C VAL A 109 3.84 -20.47 12.32
N ASN A 110 4.24 -21.64 11.82
CA ASN A 110 4.01 -22.90 12.52
C ASN A 110 5.08 -23.07 13.62
N GLY A 111 4.62 -23.38 14.83
CA GLY A 111 5.43 -23.47 16.04
C GLY A 111 4.81 -22.68 17.19
N GLN A 112 5.39 -22.78 18.38
CA GLN A 112 5.04 -21.94 19.53
C GLN A 112 6.07 -20.82 19.69
N PRO A 113 5.66 -19.59 20.08
CA PRO A 113 6.58 -18.47 20.26
C PRO A 113 7.42 -18.55 21.55
N GLN A 114 7.38 -19.67 22.30
CA GLN A 114 7.99 -19.83 23.63
C GLN A 114 9.52 -19.57 23.69
N GLY A 115 10.21 -19.54 22.54
CA GLY A 115 11.62 -19.20 22.46
C GLY A 115 11.93 -17.74 22.08
N ASN A 116 10.94 -16.85 22.05
CA ASN A 116 11.07 -15.45 21.57
C ASN A 116 11.91 -15.34 20.29
N PRO A 117 11.52 -16.02 19.19
CA PRO A 117 12.28 -15.96 17.95
C PRO A 117 12.35 -14.51 17.44
N LEU A 118 13.51 -14.11 16.94
CA LEU A 118 13.68 -12.82 16.28
C LEU A 118 12.92 -12.86 14.95
N LEU A 119 11.89 -12.03 14.83
CA LEU A 119 10.99 -11.98 13.69
C LEU A 119 11.18 -10.65 12.95
N TYR A 120 11.50 -10.73 11.66
CA TYR A 120 11.65 -9.54 10.83
C TYR A 120 11.20 -9.79 9.39
N LEU A 121 10.70 -8.72 8.77
CA LEU A 121 10.37 -8.64 7.36
C LEU A 121 11.57 -8.07 6.60
N GLN A 122 11.97 -8.73 5.53
CA GLN A 122 13.09 -8.34 4.68
C GLN A 122 12.63 -8.05 3.25
N GLY A 123 12.81 -6.81 2.81
CA GLY A 123 12.65 -6.39 1.42
C GLY A 123 13.91 -6.63 0.59
N MET A 124 13.75 -6.96 -0.69
CA MET A 124 14.89 -7.11 -1.61
C MET A 124 15.71 -5.83 -1.78
N GLY A 125 15.08 -4.65 -1.58
CA GLY A 125 15.76 -3.35 -1.57
C GLY A 125 16.51 -3.02 -0.28
N GLY A 126 16.62 -3.96 0.67
CA GLY A 126 17.34 -3.76 1.94
C GLY A 126 16.50 -3.18 3.08
N ARG A 127 15.23 -2.81 2.84
CA ARG A 127 14.29 -2.38 3.89
C ARG A 127 14.03 -3.54 4.86
N LEU A 128 14.14 -3.26 6.16
CA LEU A 128 13.88 -4.21 7.24
C LEU A 128 12.79 -3.66 8.17
N ALA A 129 11.89 -4.51 8.63
CA ALA A 129 10.91 -4.17 9.67
C ALA A 129 10.84 -5.30 10.72
N VAL A 130 10.95 -4.95 12.00
CA VAL A 130 10.82 -5.92 13.10
C VAL A 130 9.34 -6.19 13.37
N ALA A 131 9.01 -7.39 13.86
CA ALA A 131 7.65 -7.69 14.26
C ALA A 131 7.14 -6.69 15.31
N LYS A 132 6.03 -6.04 15.01
CA LYS A 132 5.32 -5.13 15.91
C LYS A 132 4.66 -5.90 17.05
N GLU A 133 4.02 -7.01 16.69
CA GLU A 133 3.31 -7.87 17.63
C GLU A 133 3.25 -9.31 17.12
N THR A 134 3.04 -10.24 18.04
CA THR A 134 2.74 -11.64 17.75
C THR A 134 1.42 -12.02 18.40
N LYS A 135 0.52 -12.63 17.62
CA LYS A 135 -0.80 -13.08 18.06
C LYS A 135 -0.87 -14.60 17.96
N VAL A 136 -1.01 -15.28 19.10
CA VAL A 136 -1.20 -16.73 19.12
C VAL A 136 -2.57 -17.05 18.52
N VAL A 137 -2.59 -17.88 17.48
CA VAL A 137 -3.83 -18.32 16.83
C VAL A 137 -4.31 -19.62 17.45
N ASN A 138 -3.39 -20.57 17.68
CA ASN A 138 -3.66 -21.83 18.36
C ASN A 138 -2.37 -22.41 18.95
N SER A 139 -2.46 -23.61 19.55
CA SER A 139 -1.33 -24.29 20.19
C SER A 139 -0.16 -24.63 19.26
N ARG A 140 -0.35 -24.53 17.94
CA ARG A 140 0.65 -24.86 16.90
C ARG A 140 1.01 -23.69 15.99
N ARG A 141 0.36 -22.52 16.14
CA ARG A 141 0.50 -21.38 15.21
C ARG A 141 0.35 -20.04 15.90
N TYR A 142 1.14 -19.09 15.43
CA TYR A 142 1.00 -17.68 15.76
C TYR A 142 1.18 -16.83 14.50
N VAL A 143 0.68 -15.59 14.54
CA VAL A 143 0.82 -14.61 13.46
C VAL A 143 1.72 -13.49 13.95
N ALA A 144 2.79 -13.21 13.22
CA ALA A 144 3.63 -12.04 13.40
C ALA A 144 3.14 -10.92 12.46
N VAL A 145 2.99 -9.72 13.00
CA VAL A 145 2.56 -8.52 12.26
C VAL A 145 3.76 -7.59 12.09
N PHE A 146 3.96 -7.09 10.87
CA PHE A 146 5.06 -6.18 10.52
C PHE A 146 4.51 -4.94 9.85
N ASP A 147 4.91 -3.76 10.34
CA ASP A 147 4.49 -2.48 9.80
C ASP A 147 5.67 -1.82 9.06
N VAL A 148 5.51 -1.59 7.76
CA VAL A 148 6.41 -0.73 6.98
C VAL A 148 5.79 0.67 6.98
N MET A 149 6.27 1.53 7.87
CA MET A 149 5.75 2.89 8.05
C MET A 149 6.26 3.87 6.99
N ASN A 150 5.49 4.94 6.73
CA ASN A 150 5.80 6.04 5.81
C ASN A 150 6.25 5.54 4.42
N THR A 151 5.43 4.69 3.81
CA THR A 151 5.81 4.03 2.55
C THR A 151 6.00 5.02 1.40
N THR A 152 7.02 4.81 0.60
CA THR A 152 7.32 5.58 -0.60
C THR A 152 7.33 4.68 -1.83
N LYS A 153 7.28 5.28 -3.03
CA LYS A 153 7.39 4.49 -4.28
C LYS A 153 8.66 3.62 -4.33
N GLY A 154 9.75 4.07 -3.69
CA GLY A 154 11.00 3.30 -3.61
C GLY A 154 10.91 2.05 -2.73
N ASP A 155 9.95 1.99 -1.81
CA ASP A 155 9.71 0.80 -0.97
C ASP A 155 8.95 -0.30 -1.72
N THR A 156 8.44 -0.02 -2.94
CA THR A 156 7.81 -1.03 -3.81
C THR A 156 8.81 -2.13 -4.14
N GLY A 157 8.40 -3.39 -3.96
CA GLY A 157 9.26 -4.53 -4.23
C GLY A 157 8.81 -5.79 -3.50
N ARG A 158 9.67 -6.81 -3.52
CA ARG A 158 9.37 -8.10 -2.90
C ARG A 158 9.89 -8.15 -1.47
N TYR A 159 9.05 -8.58 -0.55
CA TYR A 159 9.32 -8.74 0.88
C TYR A 159 9.13 -10.19 1.29
N ARG A 160 9.86 -10.66 2.30
CA ARG A 160 9.69 -11.98 2.91
C ARG A 160 9.80 -11.90 4.42
N CYS A 161 9.14 -12.80 5.12
CA CYS A 161 9.19 -12.96 6.56
C CYS A 161 10.31 -13.93 6.94
N ILE A 162 11.10 -13.57 7.94
CA ILE A 162 12.17 -14.40 8.50
C ILE A 162 11.94 -14.58 10.00
N ALA A 163 12.01 -15.83 10.44
CA ALA A 163 11.89 -16.24 11.84
C ALA A 163 13.19 -16.91 12.28
N GLN A 164 13.97 -16.22 13.09
CA GLN A 164 15.26 -16.70 13.59
C GLN A 164 15.11 -17.18 15.04
N SER A 165 15.50 -18.42 15.29
CA SER A 165 15.55 -19.03 16.61
C SER A 165 16.98 -19.52 16.90
N GLU A 166 17.28 -19.90 18.14
CA GLU A 166 18.57 -20.51 18.50
C GLU A 166 18.87 -21.80 17.71
N ARG A 167 17.83 -22.50 17.25
CA ARG A 167 17.92 -23.78 16.55
C ARG A 167 18.02 -23.66 15.03
N GLY A 168 17.61 -22.51 14.47
CA GLY A 168 17.64 -22.29 13.03
C GLY A 168 16.76 -21.16 12.55
N VAL A 169 16.67 -21.01 11.23
CA VAL A 169 16.05 -19.88 10.55
C VAL A 169 14.96 -20.37 9.59
N GLY A 170 13.73 -19.95 9.83
CA GLY A 170 12.61 -20.14 8.93
C GLY A 170 12.42 -18.96 8.00
N VAL A 171 12.08 -19.20 6.74
CA VAL A 171 11.91 -18.17 5.72
C VAL A 171 10.63 -18.42 4.91
N SER A 172 9.79 -17.40 4.78
CA SER A 172 8.60 -17.46 3.92
C SER A 172 8.95 -17.26 2.43
N SER A 173 8.00 -17.56 1.54
CA SER A 173 8.05 -17.05 0.17
C SER A 173 8.04 -15.51 0.15
N TYR A 174 8.42 -14.94 -0.99
CA TYR A 174 8.26 -13.52 -1.23
C TYR A 174 6.79 -13.14 -1.50
N ALA A 175 6.42 -11.93 -1.09
CA ALA A 175 5.20 -11.24 -1.49
C ALA A 175 5.52 -9.82 -1.95
N GLU A 176 4.67 -9.28 -2.81
CA GLU A 176 4.86 -7.96 -3.40
C GLU A 176 4.23 -6.87 -2.54
N LEU A 177 5.01 -5.80 -2.27
CA LEU A 177 4.51 -4.51 -1.78
C LEU A 177 4.36 -3.58 -2.98
N THR A 178 3.15 -3.10 -3.23
CA THR A 178 2.89 -2.08 -4.26
C THR A 178 2.51 -0.76 -3.59
N VAL A 179 3.35 0.26 -3.74
CA VAL A 179 3.07 1.62 -3.23
C VAL A 179 2.57 2.50 -4.36
N LYS A 180 1.27 2.83 -4.33
CA LYS A 180 0.64 3.67 -5.36
C LYS A 180 0.81 5.15 -5.01
N ARG A 181 1.26 5.97 -5.97
CA ARG A 181 1.39 7.44 -5.82
C ARG A 181 0.19 8.18 -6.37
N GLU A 182 -0.18 9.27 -5.71
CA GLU A 182 -1.26 10.17 -6.09
C GLU A 182 -1.23 10.55 -7.58
N TYR A 183 -2.41 10.71 -8.17
CA TYR A 183 -2.59 11.35 -9.47
C TYR A 183 -3.13 12.76 -9.24
N TRP A 184 -2.63 13.74 -10.00
CA TRP A 184 -3.17 15.09 -10.00
C TRP A 184 -4.32 15.20 -11.00
N PRO A 185 -5.59 15.28 -10.56
CA PRO A 185 -6.70 15.55 -11.47
C PRO A 185 -6.60 16.98 -12.01
N LEU A 186 -6.91 17.18 -13.30
CA LEU A 186 -6.91 18.48 -13.95
C LEU A 186 -8.35 18.84 -14.35
N ILE A 187 -8.79 20.05 -13.98
CA ILE A 187 -9.96 20.72 -14.57
C ILE A 187 -9.47 21.51 -15.78
N ALA A 188 -10.14 21.41 -16.92
CA ALA A 188 -9.77 22.22 -18.08
C ALA A 188 -10.42 23.59 -18.08
N ASP A 189 -11.71 23.65 -17.78
CA ASP A 189 -12.51 24.84 -17.95
C ASP A 189 -13.76 24.84 -17.08
N ALA A 190 -14.26 26.06 -16.85
CA ALA A 190 -15.50 26.36 -16.16
C ALA A 190 -16.22 27.42 -16.97
N SER A 191 -17.49 27.18 -17.27
CA SER A 191 -18.33 28.11 -18.01
C SER A 191 -19.51 28.59 -17.17
N THR A 192 -19.75 29.90 -17.25
CA THR A 192 -20.85 30.59 -16.57
C THR A 192 -22.03 30.68 -17.52
N HIS A 193 -23.04 29.86 -17.30
CA HIS A 193 -24.23 29.86 -18.15
C HIS A 193 -25.37 30.72 -17.56
N GLN A 194 -25.45 30.91 -16.23
CA GLN A 194 -26.47 31.76 -15.61
C GLN A 194 -26.05 32.31 -14.23
N GLU A 195 -27.00 32.93 -13.53
CA GLU A 195 -26.80 33.83 -12.39
C GLU A 195 -26.23 33.11 -11.15
N CYS A 196 -26.48 31.81 -10.99
CA CYS A 196 -26.16 31.07 -9.75
C CYS A 196 -25.63 29.64 -9.98
N PHE A 197 -25.06 29.37 -11.16
CA PHE A 197 -24.46 28.06 -11.43
C PHE A 197 -23.28 28.10 -12.39
N LEU A 198 -22.39 27.11 -12.24
CA LEU A 198 -21.23 26.86 -13.06
C LEU A 198 -21.30 25.47 -13.68
N PHE A 199 -20.89 25.35 -14.93
CA PHE A 199 -20.61 24.06 -15.57
C PHE A 199 -19.11 23.83 -15.61
N LEU A 200 -18.68 22.63 -15.21
CA LEU A 200 -17.29 22.21 -15.18
C LEU A 200 -17.08 21.03 -16.12
N HIS A 201 -15.93 21.01 -16.77
CA HIS A 201 -15.46 19.85 -17.53
C HIS A 201 -14.06 19.42 -17.07
N SER A 202 -13.95 18.16 -16.64
CA SER A 202 -12.69 17.56 -16.18
C SER A 202 -12.00 16.76 -17.29
N LEU A 203 -10.71 17.02 -17.52
CA LEU A 203 -9.86 16.25 -18.45
C LEU A 203 -9.17 15.05 -17.78
N CYS A 204 -9.60 14.62 -16.60
CA CYS A 204 -8.90 13.55 -15.89
C CYS A 204 -9.09 12.18 -16.58
N HIS A 205 -8.08 11.67 -17.28
CA HIS A 205 -8.21 10.43 -18.05
C HIS A 205 -8.61 9.18 -17.22
N VAL A 206 -8.45 9.22 -15.90
CA VAL A 206 -8.78 8.09 -15.02
C VAL A 206 -10.29 7.91 -14.75
N TRP A 207 -11.15 8.83 -15.22
CA TRP A 207 -12.61 8.68 -15.18
C TRP A 207 -13.06 7.33 -15.77
N ALA A 208 -12.42 6.89 -16.85
CA ALA A 208 -12.75 5.63 -17.54
C ALA A 208 -12.35 4.36 -16.76
N LEU A 209 -11.56 4.47 -15.68
CA LEU A 209 -11.09 3.30 -14.92
C LEU A 209 -12.09 2.79 -13.89
N GLY A 210 -13.09 3.59 -13.50
CA GLY A 210 -14.20 3.17 -12.64
C GLY A 210 -13.82 2.68 -11.23
N ARG A 211 -12.61 2.99 -10.75
CA ARG A 211 -12.06 2.53 -9.46
C ARG A 211 -11.65 3.69 -8.55
N PHE A 212 -12.09 4.89 -8.87
CA PHE A 212 -11.73 6.14 -8.22
C PHE A 212 -13.00 6.90 -7.87
N TRP A 213 -12.96 7.66 -6.77
CA TRP A 213 -14.02 8.58 -6.38
C TRP A 213 -13.54 10.01 -6.65
N PHE A 214 -14.41 10.82 -7.22
CA PHE A 214 -14.12 12.20 -7.54
C PHE A 214 -15.02 13.12 -6.75
N GLN A 215 -14.45 14.21 -6.28
CA GLN A 215 -15.18 15.28 -5.63
C GLN A 215 -14.76 16.61 -6.26
N VAL A 216 -15.67 17.55 -6.31
CA VAL A 216 -15.38 18.94 -6.64
C VAL A 216 -15.51 19.74 -5.36
N GLU A 217 -14.43 20.37 -4.95
CA GLU A 217 -14.41 21.37 -3.89
C GLU A 217 -14.50 22.75 -4.54
N TYR A 218 -15.41 23.58 -4.06
CA TYR A 218 -15.49 24.98 -4.47
C TYR A 218 -15.54 25.87 -3.24
N ARG A 219 -14.81 26.98 -3.30
CA ARG A 219 -14.73 27.97 -2.23
C ARG A 219 -14.85 29.38 -2.78
N THR A 220 -15.50 30.25 -2.04
CA THR A 220 -15.46 31.70 -2.33
C THR A 220 -14.06 32.23 -2.08
N MET A 221 -13.61 33.24 -2.84
CA MET A 221 -12.31 33.90 -2.60
C MET A 221 -12.19 34.55 -1.21
N SER A 222 -13.32 34.90 -0.59
CA SER A 222 -13.40 35.39 0.79
C SER A 222 -13.29 34.30 1.86
N GLY A 223 -13.38 33.01 1.47
CA GLY A 223 -13.41 31.86 2.37
C GLY A 223 -14.70 31.68 3.18
N MET A 224 -15.76 32.45 2.87
CA MET A 224 -17.04 32.38 3.60
C MET A 224 -17.84 31.11 3.29
N LEU A 225 -17.70 30.58 2.07
CA LEU A 225 -18.25 29.28 1.68
C LEU A 225 -17.11 28.36 1.24
N ILE A 226 -17.13 27.13 1.75
CA ILE A 226 -16.33 25.99 1.29
C ILE A 226 -17.27 24.79 1.30
N ASP A 227 -17.44 24.15 0.15
CA ASP A 227 -18.31 22.99 0.03
C ASP A 227 -17.71 21.97 -0.95
N THR A 228 -18.12 20.70 -0.82
CA THR A 228 -17.57 19.58 -1.57
C THR A 228 -18.68 18.66 -2.05
N THR A 229 -18.78 18.47 -3.36
CA THR A 229 -19.79 17.61 -3.97
C THR A 229 -19.16 16.40 -4.64
N PRO A 230 -19.67 15.17 -4.43
CA PRO A 230 -19.25 13.99 -5.19
C PRO A 230 -19.66 14.12 -6.66
N VAL A 231 -18.82 13.59 -7.56
CA VAL A 231 -19.02 13.70 -9.01
C VAL A 231 -18.76 12.35 -9.68
N ASP A 232 -19.71 11.93 -10.51
CA ASP A 232 -19.66 10.62 -11.20
C ASP A 232 -19.33 10.73 -12.70
N LYS A 233 -19.23 11.96 -13.23
CA LYS A 233 -19.03 12.25 -14.66
C LYS A 233 -18.04 13.39 -14.86
N PRO A 234 -17.33 13.45 -16.00
CA PRO A 234 -16.39 14.55 -16.29
C PRO A 234 -17.08 15.91 -16.38
N ASP A 235 -18.34 15.94 -16.83
CA ASP A 235 -19.19 17.13 -16.83
C ASP A 235 -20.00 17.24 -15.54
N HIS A 236 -19.89 18.36 -14.83
CA HIS A 236 -20.60 18.59 -13.57
C HIS A 236 -21.18 20.00 -13.49
N LYS A 237 -22.38 20.13 -12.91
CA LYS A 237 -23.03 21.42 -12.66
C LYS A 237 -23.00 21.71 -11.16
N ILE A 238 -22.38 22.82 -10.77
CA ILE A 238 -22.51 23.38 -9.42
C ILE A 238 -23.62 24.42 -9.46
N GLY A 239 -24.69 24.22 -8.69
CA GLY A 239 -25.80 25.18 -8.58
C GLY A 239 -25.87 25.85 -7.22
N HIS A 240 -26.86 26.74 -7.03
CA HIS A 240 -27.11 27.45 -5.77
C HIS A 240 -25.91 28.28 -5.28
N LEU A 241 -25.15 28.83 -6.22
CA LEU A 241 -24.04 29.73 -5.93
C LEU A 241 -24.54 31.17 -5.78
N ASP A 242 -23.80 31.98 -5.04
CA ASP A 242 -24.10 33.41 -4.93
C ASP A 242 -23.84 34.11 -6.28
N PRO A 243 -24.71 35.05 -6.70
CA PRO A 243 -24.49 35.83 -7.91
C PRO A 243 -23.30 36.79 -7.76
N ASP A 244 -22.69 37.16 -8.88
CA ASP A 244 -21.53 38.07 -8.97
C ASP A 244 -20.35 37.72 -8.04
N THR A 245 -20.19 36.43 -7.71
CA THR A 245 -19.23 35.96 -6.71
C THR A 245 -18.12 35.13 -7.36
N GLU A 246 -16.88 35.39 -6.95
CA GLU A 246 -15.70 34.69 -7.45
C GLU A 246 -15.41 33.44 -6.60
N TYR A 247 -15.31 32.31 -7.30
CA TYR A 247 -15.06 30.99 -6.73
C TYR A 247 -13.74 30.43 -7.22
N GLU A 248 -13.06 29.73 -6.31
CA GLU A 248 -11.93 28.88 -6.59
C GLU A 248 -12.37 27.42 -6.48
N ILE A 249 -12.12 26.65 -7.52
CA ILE A 249 -12.71 25.33 -7.75
C ILE A 249 -11.60 24.34 -8.00
N SER A 250 -11.61 23.22 -7.30
CA SER A 250 -10.63 22.17 -7.47
C SER A 250 -11.31 20.80 -7.51
N VAL A 251 -10.70 19.86 -8.23
CA VAL A 251 -11.14 18.46 -8.22
C VAL A 251 -10.24 17.70 -7.27
N LEU A 252 -10.86 16.92 -6.38
CA LEU A 252 -10.20 15.99 -5.50
C LEU A 252 -10.42 14.58 -6.03
N LEU A 253 -9.35 13.81 -6.11
CA LEU A 253 -9.36 12.41 -6.51
C LEU A 253 -9.07 11.54 -5.28
N THR A 254 -9.96 10.59 -5.00
CA THR A 254 -9.76 9.58 -3.97
C THR A 254 -9.57 8.22 -4.61
N ARG A 255 -8.51 7.53 -4.18
CA ARG A 255 -8.20 6.14 -4.55
C ARG A 255 -8.71 5.16 -3.51
N PRO A 256 -8.77 3.86 -3.87
CA PRO A 256 -9.09 2.84 -2.90
C PRO A 256 -8.03 2.81 -1.80
N LEU A 257 -8.44 2.28 -0.64
CA LEU A 257 -7.62 2.15 0.57
C LEU A 257 -7.37 3.49 1.29
N ASP A 258 -6.99 3.38 2.56
CA ASP A 258 -6.76 4.52 3.43
C ASP A 258 -5.71 5.48 2.85
N GLY A 259 -5.87 6.78 3.13
CA GLY A 259 -5.01 7.83 2.59
C GLY A 259 -5.00 7.92 1.06
N GLY A 260 -6.04 7.41 0.41
CA GLY A 260 -6.18 7.44 -1.05
C GLY A 260 -6.57 8.80 -1.62
N THR A 261 -7.09 9.71 -0.79
CA THR A 261 -7.42 11.09 -1.16
C THR A 261 -6.14 11.87 -1.41
N GLY A 262 -5.95 12.28 -2.66
CA GLY A 262 -4.86 13.15 -3.05
C GLY A 262 -5.07 14.60 -2.66
N ASN A 263 -4.05 15.41 -2.90
CA ASN A 263 -4.16 16.85 -2.93
C ASN A 263 -5.17 17.27 -4.00
N PRO A 264 -5.85 18.40 -3.79
CA PRO A 264 -6.65 19.01 -4.83
C PRO A 264 -5.82 19.29 -6.09
N GLY A 265 -6.45 19.11 -7.25
CA GLY A 265 -5.90 19.55 -8.52
C GLY A 265 -5.65 21.07 -8.55
N PRO A 266 -4.94 21.57 -9.57
CA PRO A 266 -4.76 23.01 -9.74
C PRO A 266 -6.11 23.75 -9.70
N PRO A 267 -6.25 24.80 -8.88
CA PRO A 267 -7.51 25.50 -8.75
C PRO A 267 -7.84 26.28 -10.02
N LEU A 268 -9.10 26.19 -10.42
CA LEU A 268 -9.69 27.01 -11.46
C LEU A 268 -10.50 28.14 -10.83
N ARG A 269 -10.37 29.35 -11.36
CA ARG A 269 -11.14 30.51 -10.91
C ARG A 269 -12.27 30.82 -11.87
N ALA A 270 -13.47 30.98 -11.35
CA ALA A 270 -14.64 31.34 -12.12
C ALA A 270 -15.54 32.28 -11.30
N LYS A 271 -16.20 33.21 -11.99
CA LYS A 271 -17.09 34.19 -11.36
C LYS A 271 -18.51 34.01 -11.87
N THR A 272 -19.49 33.84 -10.99
CA THR A 272 -20.92 33.76 -11.37
C THR A 272 -21.41 35.11 -11.92
N LYS A 273 -22.48 35.09 -12.72
CA LYS A 273 -23.06 36.32 -13.30
C LYS A 273 -23.95 37.02 -12.28
N CYS A 274 -24.22 38.32 -12.47
CA CYS A 274 -25.18 39.05 -11.65
C CYS A 274 -26.59 38.49 -11.83
N ALA A 275 -27.39 38.50 -10.76
CA ALA A 275 -28.81 38.15 -10.85
C ALA A 275 -29.62 39.25 -11.55
N GLY A 276 -30.39 38.90 -12.58
CA GLY A 276 -31.32 39.76 -13.29
C GLY A 276 -32.73 39.56 -12.75
N GLU A 277 -33.46 40.66 -12.55
CA GLU A 277 -34.89 40.57 -12.22
C GLU A 277 -35.69 40.27 -13.49
N TRP A 278 -36.45 39.18 -13.47
CA TRP A 278 -37.39 38.84 -14.55
C TRP A 278 -38.80 38.74 -13.98
N THR A 279 -39.74 39.45 -14.59
CA THR A 279 -41.16 39.36 -14.26
C THR A 279 -41.80 38.23 -15.08
N VAL A 280 -42.27 37.19 -14.40
CA VAL A 280 -43.09 36.15 -15.04
C VAL A 280 -44.54 36.65 -15.06
N ALA A 281 -45.05 36.97 -16.25
CA ALA A 281 -46.46 37.27 -16.43
C ALA A 281 -47.27 35.97 -16.35
N VAL A 282 -48.07 35.80 -15.31
CA VAL A 282 -49.01 34.67 -15.18
C VAL A 282 -50.27 35.01 -15.98
N PRO A 283 -50.65 34.24 -17.01
CA PRO A 283 -51.89 34.47 -17.74
C PRO A 283 -53.08 34.27 -16.82
N ALA A 284 -54.06 35.18 -16.86
CA ALA A 284 -55.30 35.03 -16.12
C ALA A 284 -56.22 34.03 -16.82
N ASP A 285 -56.15 32.74 -16.44
CA ASP A 285 -57.11 31.74 -16.88
C ASP A 285 -58.37 31.74 -15.99
N ARG A 286 -59.54 31.74 -16.64
CA ARG A 286 -60.90 32.00 -16.10
C ARG A 286 -61.43 31.04 -15.01
N TRP A 287 -60.59 30.21 -14.39
CA TRP A 287 -61.04 29.17 -13.45
C TRP A 287 -60.43 29.25 -12.05
N PHE A 288 -59.51 30.18 -11.78
CA PHE A 288 -58.97 30.39 -10.44
C PHE A 288 -59.10 31.86 -10.04
N LEU A 289 -59.66 32.11 -8.86
CA LEU A 289 -59.67 33.43 -8.21
C LEU A 289 -58.24 33.79 -7.77
N VAL A 290 -57.38 34.16 -8.71
CA VAL A 290 -56.10 34.81 -8.42
C VAL A 290 -56.07 36.09 -9.23
N SER A 291 -56.12 37.23 -8.54
CA SER A 291 -55.95 38.55 -9.15
C SER A 291 -54.65 38.59 -9.94
N SER A 292 -54.67 39.17 -11.15
CA SER A 292 -53.48 39.47 -11.95
C SER A 292 -52.39 40.12 -11.08
N GLY A 293 -51.35 39.36 -10.78
CA GLY A 293 -50.21 39.80 -9.98
C GLY A 293 -48.93 39.31 -10.65
N ALA A 294 -47.96 40.21 -10.81
CA ALA A 294 -46.61 39.83 -11.21
C ALA A 294 -45.97 39.11 -10.02
N ILE A 295 -45.60 37.84 -10.21
CA ILE A 295 -44.75 37.15 -9.24
C ILE A 295 -43.31 37.53 -9.60
N ASN A 296 -42.69 38.36 -8.77
CA ASN A 296 -41.25 38.59 -8.85
C ASN A 296 -40.57 37.31 -8.36
N ALA A 297 -40.20 36.43 -9.29
CA ALA A 297 -39.39 35.26 -9.00
C ALA A 297 -37.92 35.67 -9.12
N LYS A 298 -37.25 35.80 -7.97
CA LYS A 298 -35.79 35.92 -7.92
C LYS A 298 -35.25 34.49 -7.92
N LEU A 299 -34.74 34.03 -9.07
CA LEU A 299 -34.02 32.76 -9.12
C LEU A 299 -32.65 32.99 -8.47
N CYS A 300 -32.51 32.51 -7.23
CA CYS A 300 -31.21 32.21 -6.66
C CYS A 300 -30.62 30.95 -7.28
#